data_AF-A0A0D5CG54-F1
#
_entry.id   AF-A0A0D5CG54-F1
#
_cell.length_a   1.000
_cell.length_b   1.000
_cell.length_c   1.000
_cell.angle_alpha   90.00
_cell.angle_beta   90.00
_cell.angle_gamma   90.00
#
_symmetry.space_group_name_H-M   'P 1'
#
loop_
_entity.id
_entity.type
_entity.pdbx_description
1 polymer ?
#
loop_
_entity_poly.entity_id
_entity_poly.type
_entity_poly.pdbx_seq_one_letter_code
_entity_poly.pdbx_strand_id
1 'polypeptide(L)'
;MRLSRIVVTVIIASSVVSGLSSQGAMAAGDNCQFKVGRRGGDCTSGAISEGSIELQARTTNAPKVPVEQPSEEVSPPEQPSHPASPPPVPRGRMAADVDVPCSPSARLSGGGLCADGRHAFLPPAKARVKPADPVPVVAAVPGVSLADVAQFVPRDASIRSQPNGWAIVGAPVNLFTDATAQVVDGVLLGRPAQVRFVPVSFTWDHGDGTSTTVQGPGASWRELGQQDFTSTDTSHVYASIGDRQVALTIAYSPSYRFDGGAWVQIPGTLPVQVGPVTIHVLQGSTVLVGGACGSRDAGPGCP
;
A
#
# COMPACT_ATOMS: atom_id res chain seq x y z
N MET A 1 -48.70 -55.07 27.39
CA MET A 1 -49.55 -54.08 26.68
C MET A 1 -50.35 -53.28 27.69
N ARG A 2 -49.92 -52.04 27.99
CA ARG A 2 -50.76 -50.99 28.58
C ARG A 2 -50.33 -49.67 27.94
N LEU A 3 -51.19 -49.14 27.08
CA LEU A 3 -51.00 -47.84 26.42
C LEU A 3 -51.29 -46.73 27.43
N SER A 4 -50.28 -45.93 27.76
CA SER A 4 -50.50 -44.60 28.36
C SER A 4 -50.35 -43.55 27.27
N ARG A 5 -51.49 -42.97 26.89
CA ARG A 5 -51.57 -41.74 26.11
C ARG A 5 -51.24 -40.58 27.05
N ILE A 6 -50.18 -39.82 26.76
CA ILE A 6 -49.97 -38.51 27.38
C ILE A 6 -49.82 -37.47 26.28
N VAL A 7 -50.79 -36.57 26.34
CA VAL A 7 -51.06 -35.32 25.63
C VAL A 7 -49.79 -34.55 25.23
N VAL A 8 -49.70 -34.22 23.94
CA VAL A 8 -48.74 -33.26 23.38
C VAL A 8 -49.29 -31.85 23.62
N THR A 9 -48.66 -31.10 24.52
CA THR A 9 -48.93 -29.68 24.69
C THR A 9 -48.11 -28.89 23.68
N VAL A 10 -48.75 -28.34 22.66
CA VAL A 10 -48.12 -27.43 21.68
C VAL A 10 -47.97 -26.06 22.34
N ILE A 11 -46.76 -25.72 22.75
CA ILE A 11 -46.42 -24.35 23.19
C ILE A 11 -46.14 -23.53 21.94
N ILE A 12 -47.08 -22.67 21.58
CA ILE A 12 -46.90 -21.65 20.53
C ILE A 12 -46.03 -20.54 21.14
N ALA A 13 -44.73 -20.54 20.81
CA ALA A 13 -43.85 -19.43 21.11
C ALA A 13 -44.13 -18.30 20.12
N SER A 14 -44.95 -17.32 20.54
CA SER A 14 -45.17 -16.09 19.79
C SER A 14 -43.88 -15.26 19.75
N SER A 15 -43.33 -15.11 18.56
CA SER A 15 -42.17 -14.28 18.26
C SER A 15 -42.51 -12.79 18.47
N VAL A 16 -42.04 -12.21 19.57
CA VAL A 16 -41.98 -10.75 19.71
C VAL A 16 -40.64 -10.30 19.11
N VAL A 17 -40.68 -9.83 17.87
CA VAL A 17 -39.55 -9.11 17.26
C VAL A 17 -39.55 -7.70 17.87
N SER A 18 -38.85 -7.54 18.99
CA SER A 18 -38.47 -6.21 19.46
C SER A 18 -37.41 -5.67 18.50
N GLY A 19 -37.78 -4.72 17.66
CA GLY A 19 -36.81 -3.96 16.87
C GLY A 19 -35.86 -3.25 17.82
N LEU A 20 -34.60 -3.68 17.85
CA LEU A 20 -33.53 -2.88 18.42
C LEU A 20 -33.39 -1.65 17.54
N SER A 21 -33.87 -0.50 18.02
CA SER A 21 -33.44 0.79 17.52
C SER A 21 -31.92 0.85 17.64
N SER A 22 -31.23 1.08 16.52
CA SER A 22 -29.81 1.41 16.50
C SER A 22 -29.60 2.65 17.38
N GLN A 23 -29.08 2.45 18.59
CA GLN A 23 -28.50 3.53 19.37
C GLN A 23 -27.21 3.92 18.66
N GLY A 24 -27.28 4.96 17.83
CA GLY A 24 -26.10 5.66 17.34
C GLY A 24 -25.26 6.08 18.53
N ALA A 25 -23.98 5.74 18.52
CA ALA A 25 -23.04 6.20 19.52
C ALA A 25 -22.92 7.73 19.44
N MET A 26 -23.61 8.44 20.35
CA MET A 26 -23.43 9.87 20.53
C MET A 26 -22.15 10.08 21.36
N ALA A 27 -21.05 10.44 20.72
CA ALA A 27 -19.93 11.03 21.44
C ALA A 27 -20.36 12.43 21.89
N ALA A 28 -20.62 12.58 23.19
CA ALA A 28 -20.91 13.87 23.80
C ALA A 28 -19.74 14.82 23.56
N GLY A 29 -20.00 15.91 22.83
CA GLY A 29 -19.05 16.99 22.62
C GLY A 29 -18.94 17.83 23.89
N ASP A 30 -17.88 17.61 24.67
CA ASP A 30 -17.45 18.55 25.69
C ASP A 30 -15.96 18.90 25.48
N ASN A 31 -15.77 20.12 24.96
CA ASN A 31 -14.65 21.06 25.12
C ASN A 31 -13.20 20.52 25.08
N CYS A 32 -12.46 20.93 24.04
CA CYS A 32 -11.01 20.81 23.93
C CYS A 32 -10.29 21.46 25.13
N GLN A 33 -9.92 20.65 26.12
CA GLN A 33 -9.04 21.02 27.22
C GLN A 33 -7.86 20.03 27.26
N PHE A 34 -7.10 19.94 26.17
CA PHE A 34 -5.80 19.26 26.18
C PHE A 34 -4.70 20.26 25.81
N LYS A 35 -3.96 20.73 26.82
CA LYS A 35 -2.77 21.57 26.65
C LYS A 35 -1.53 20.68 26.63
N VAL A 36 -0.93 20.46 25.46
CA VAL A 36 0.45 19.95 25.37
C VAL A 36 1.32 21.05 24.79
N GLY A 37 2.22 21.60 25.61
CA GLY A 37 3.24 22.56 25.17
C GLY A 37 2.77 24.03 25.10
N ARG A 38 3.74 24.95 25.22
CA ARG A 38 3.53 26.41 25.29
C ARG A 38 3.24 27.10 23.94
N ARG A 39 2.72 26.38 22.94
CA ARG A 39 2.21 26.98 21.69
C ARG A 39 0.85 26.39 21.39
N GLY A 40 -0.15 27.25 21.20
CA GLY A 40 -1.55 26.86 20.98
C GLY A 40 -1.68 25.91 19.81
N GLY A 41 -2.29 24.74 20.05
CA GLY A 41 -2.53 23.73 19.04
C GLY A 41 -3.86 23.97 18.31
N ASP A 42 -3.85 23.73 17.01
CA ASP A 42 -5.05 23.71 16.18
C ASP A 42 -5.94 22.53 16.58
N CYS A 43 -7.22 22.79 16.83
CA CYS A 43 -8.19 21.76 17.15
C CYS A 43 -8.99 21.40 15.90
N THR A 44 -8.98 20.11 15.55
CA THR A 44 -9.85 19.56 14.50
C THR A 44 -10.79 18.55 15.15
N SER A 45 -12.09 18.76 15.03
CA SER A 45 -13.12 17.80 15.46
C SER A 45 -13.90 17.30 14.26
N GLY A 46 -14.31 16.04 14.30
CA GLY A 46 -15.17 15.43 13.28
C GLY A 46 -16.36 14.73 13.92
N ALA A 47 -17.51 14.77 13.26
CA ALA A 47 -18.70 14.02 13.62
C ALA A 47 -19.15 13.16 12.43
N ILE A 48 -19.62 11.94 12.72
CA ILE A 48 -20.18 11.02 11.72
C ILE A 48 -21.65 10.83 12.08
N SER A 49 -22.53 11.18 11.16
CA SER A 49 -23.98 10.95 11.21
C SER A 49 -24.38 10.08 10.02
N GLU A 50 -25.58 9.48 10.04
CA GLU A 50 -26.05 8.52 9.04
C GLU A 50 -26.01 9.08 7.61
N GLY A 51 -24.85 8.93 6.96
CA GLY A 51 -24.58 9.31 5.58
C GLY A 51 -23.66 10.52 5.36
N SER A 52 -23.14 11.19 6.41
CA SER A 52 -22.23 12.35 6.23
C SER A 52 -21.10 12.41 7.27
N ILE A 53 -19.97 12.97 6.83
CA ILE A 53 -18.81 13.30 7.66
C ILE A 53 -18.67 14.82 7.64
N GLU A 54 -18.73 15.45 8.82
CA GLU A 54 -18.51 16.89 8.97
C GLU A 54 -17.20 17.12 9.72
N LEU A 55 -16.30 17.92 9.13
CA LEU A 55 -15.00 18.28 9.70
C LEU A 55 -14.98 19.77 9.99
N GLN A 56 -14.58 20.15 11.20
CA GLN A 56 -14.48 21.55 11.59
C GLN A 56 -13.15 21.82 12.30
N ALA A 57 -12.41 22.80 11.78
CA ALA A 57 -11.16 23.29 12.35
C ALA A 57 -11.32 24.76 12.76
N ARG A 58 -10.87 25.11 13.97
CA ARG A 58 -10.83 26.50 14.43
C ARG A 58 -9.42 26.84 14.89
N THR A 59 -8.86 27.92 14.33
CA THR A 59 -7.61 28.51 14.80
C THR A 59 -7.96 29.57 15.84
N THR A 60 -7.30 29.54 17.00
CA THR A 60 -7.44 30.60 18.01
C THR A 60 -6.18 31.46 17.99
N ASN A 61 -6.05 32.33 16.98
CA ASN A 61 -5.32 33.59 17.11
C ASN A 61 -5.52 34.46 15.86
N ALA A 62 -6.20 35.59 16.04
CA ALA A 62 -6.12 36.72 15.11
C ALA A 62 -5.01 37.66 15.60
N PRO A 63 -3.98 38.00 14.81
CA PRO A 63 -3.07 39.08 15.15
C PRO A 63 -3.71 40.41 14.74
N LYS A 64 -3.99 41.27 15.71
CA LYS A 64 -4.31 42.68 15.52
C LYS A 64 -2.99 43.46 15.55
N VAL A 65 -2.55 44.00 14.42
CA VAL A 65 -1.47 45.00 14.38
C VAL A 65 -2.02 46.26 13.70
N PRO A 66 -2.05 47.42 14.39
CA PRO A 66 -2.33 48.69 13.75
C PRO A 66 -1.03 49.30 13.20
N VAL A 67 -0.98 49.58 11.90
CA VAL A 67 0.07 50.44 11.32
C VAL A 67 -0.59 51.48 10.43
N GLU A 68 -0.40 52.71 10.86
CA GLU A 68 -0.72 53.99 10.24
C GLU A 68 0.12 54.16 8.95
N GLN A 69 -0.51 54.48 7.82
CA GLN A 69 0.17 54.77 6.56
C GLN A 69 0.38 56.28 6.40
N PRO A 70 1.63 56.77 6.24
CA PRO A 70 1.89 58.03 5.57
C PRO A 70 1.99 57.80 4.06
N SER A 71 1.37 58.70 3.30
CA SER A 71 1.50 58.79 1.85
C SER A 71 2.87 59.34 1.48
N GLU A 72 3.74 58.50 0.92
CA GLU A 72 4.93 58.97 0.18
C GLU A 72 4.95 58.36 -1.22
N GLU A 73 4.88 59.26 -2.18
CA GLU A 73 4.96 59.07 -3.61
C GLU A 73 6.42 58.81 -3.98
N VAL A 74 6.74 57.57 -4.37
CA VAL A 74 8.08 57.18 -4.84
C VAL A 74 7.91 56.41 -6.14
N SER A 75 8.31 57.04 -7.25
CA SER A 75 8.47 56.39 -8.56
C SER A 75 9.76 55.56 -8.60
N PRO A 76 9.74 54.36 -9.20
CA PRO A 76 10.96 53.71 -9.69
C PRO A 76 10.78 53.19 -11.15
N PRO A 77 11.86 52.76 -11.84
CA PRO A 77 12.29 53.38 -13.10
C PRO A 77 12.02 52.54 -14.35
N GLU A 78 12.32 53.17 -15.49
CA GLU A 78 12.49 52.67 -16.87
C GLU A 78 12.42 51.14 -17.12
N GLN A 79 11.43 50.73 -17.92
CA GLN A 79 11.29 49.38 -18.48
C GLN A 79 12.42 49.09 -19.49
N PRO A 80 13.08 47.90 -19.42
CA PRO A 80 13.76 47.33 -20.57
C PRO A 80 12.73 46.86 -21.59
N SER A 81 12.97 47.18 -22.86
CA SER A 81 12.18 46.74 -24.01
C SER A 81 12.19 45.21 -24.15
N HIS A 82 11.06 44.56 -23.81
CA HIS A 82 10.82 43.17 -24.19
C HIS A 82 10.43 43.11 -25.69
N PRO A 83 11.02 42.19 -26.48
CA PRO A 83 10.63 41.99 -27.87
C PRO A 83 9.16 41.56 -27.98
N ALA A 84 8.46 42.11 -28.97
CA ALA A 84 7.04 41.89 -29.22
C ALA A 84 6.72 40.40 -29.37
N SER A 85 5.73 39.93 -28.59
CA SER A 85 5.13 38.61 -28.77
C SER A 85 4.57 38.48 -30.19
N PRO A 86 4.78 37.34 -30.89
CA PRO A 86 4.19 37.14 -32.20
C PRO A 86 2.66 37.17 -32.13
N PRO A 87 1.97 37.63 -33.19
CA PRO A 87 0.51 37.69 -33.19
C PRO A 87 -0.10 36.30 -32.97
N PRO A 88 -1.24 36.20 -32.28
CA PRO A 88 -1.89 34.93 -32.03
C PRO A 88 -2.27 34.26 -33.35
N VAL A 89 -1.86 33.01 -33.50
CA VAL A 89 -2.23 32.15 -34.63
C VAL A 89 -3.76 32.02 -34.68
N PRO A 90 -4.42 32.18 -35.85
CA PRO A 90 -5.85 31.95 -35.98
C PRO A 90 -6.19 30.50 -35.59
N ARG A 91 -6.78 30.32 -34.39
CA ARG A 91 -7.30 29.01 -33.99
C ARG A 91 -8.58 28.76 -34.77
N GLY A 92 -8.54 27.77 -35.66
CA GLY A 92 -9.74 27.21 -36.27
C GLY A 92 -10.76 26.85 -35.18
N ARG A 93 -12.04 27.09 -35.48
CA ARG A 93 -13.18 27.02 -34.56
C ARG A 93 -13.36 25.62 -33.98
N MET A 94 -12.62 25.31 -32.91
CA MET A 94 -12.77 24.13 -32.06
C MET A 94 -11.82 24.24 -30.87
N ALA A 95 -11.92 25.36 -30.15
CA ALA A 95 -11.55 25.41 -28.74
C ALA A 95 -12.80 25.94 -28.03
N ALA A 96 -13.29 25.19 -27.06
CA ALA A 96 -14.43 25.57 -26.24
C ALA A 96 -14.06 26.83 -25.44
N ASP A 97 -14.56 27.99 -25.87
CA ASP A 97 -14.77 29.09 -24.93
C ASP A 97 -15.91 28.64 -24.02
N VAL A 98 -15.58 28.32 -22.77
CA VAL A 98 -16.52 27.86 -21.74
C VAL A 98 -17.41 29.01 -21.22
N ASP A 99 -17.20 30.24 -21.70
CA ASP A 99 -17.90 31.44 -21.23
C ASP A 99 -18.69 32.14 -22.35
N VAL A 100 -19.34 31.39 -23.25
CA VAL A 100 -20.35 31.98 -24.15
C VAL A 100 -21.68 32.09 -23.40
N PRO A 101 -22.19 33.30 -23.12
CA PRO A 101 -23.50 33.45 -22.49
C PRO A 101 -24.59 32.88 -23.41
N CYS A 102 -25.33 31.88 -22.92
CA CYS A 102 -26.48 31.29 -23.60
C CYS A 102 -27.79 31.66 -22.87
N SER A 103 -28.88 31.83 -23.64
CA SER A 103 -30.19 32.09 -23.06
C SER A 103 -30.81 30.80 -22.48
N PRO A 104 -31.53 30.85 -21.34
CA PRO A 104 -32.15 29.67 -20.75
C PRO A 104 -33.06 28.96 -21.77
N SER A 105 -32.94 27.64 -21.87
CA SER A 105 -33.68 26.78 -22.83
C SER A 105 -33.26 26.85 -24.30
N ALA A 106 -32.18 27.56 -24.64
CA ALA A 106 -31.61 27.48 -25.99
C ALA A 106 -31.01 26.08 -26.24
N ARG A 107 -31.38 25.43 -27.35
CA ARG A 107 -30.65 24.25 -27.85
C ARG A 107 -29.42 24.73 -28.59
N LEU A 108 -28.25 24.37 -28.08
CA LEU A 108 -26.98 24.60 -28.78
C LEU A 108 -26.83 23.58 -29.91
N SER A 109 -26.10 23.93 -30.96
CA SER A 109 -25.87 23.05 -32.13
C SER A 109 -25.23 21.68 -31.79
N GLY A 110 -24.67 21.54 -30.57
CA GLY A 110 -24.15 20.27 -30.03
C GLY A 110 -25.15 19.44 -29.19
N GLY A 111 -26.43 19.83 -29.14
CA GLY A 111 -27.49 19.07 -28.45
C GLY A 111 -27.54 19.21 -26.93
N GLY A 112 -26.66 20.02 -26.32
CA GLY A 112 -26.68 20.35 -24.89
C GLY A 112 -27.77 21.34 -24.51
N LEU A 113 -28.29 21.23 -23.28
CA LEU A 113 -29.28 22.13 -22.69
C LEU A 113 -28.57 23.08 -21.72
N CYS A 114 -28.73 24.39 -21.90
CA CYS A 114 -28.34 25.40 -20.90
C CYS A 114 -29.44 25.50 -19.83
N ALA A 115 -29.35 24.70 -18.77
CA ALA A 115 -30.36 24.64 -17.72
C ALA A 115 -30.24 25.77 -16.68
N ASP A 116 -29.03 26.29 -16.45
CA ASP A 116 -28.74 27.33 -15.45
C ASP A 116 -28.50 28.73 -16.04
N GLY A 117 -28.57 28.86 -17.37
CA GLY A 117 -28.34 30.13 -18.09
C GLY A 117 -26.90 30.67 -18.00
N ARG A 118 -25.94 29.86 -17.53
CA ARG A 118 -24.53 30.26 -17.39
C ARG A 118 -23.53 29.22 -17.90
N HIS A 119 -23.88 27.94 -17.92
CA HIS A 119 -22.95 26.89 -18.38
C HIS A 119 -23.65 25.83 -19.25
N ALA A 120 -23.01 25.48 -20.37
CA ALA A 120 -23.44 24.37 -21.20
C ALA A 120 -22.95 23.06 -20.58
N PHE A 121 -23.87 22.23 -20.06
CA PHE A 121 -23.55 20.88 -19.62
C PHE A 121 -23.38 20.00 -20.87
N LEU A 122 -22.15 19.88 -21.36
CA LEU A 122 -21.82 18.93 -22.43
C LEU A 122 -21.74 17.52 -21.82
N PRO A 123 -22.30 16.50 -22.49
CA PRO A 123 -22.06 15.11 -22.08
C PRO A 123 -20.56 14.81 -22.10
N PRO A 124 -20.06 13.89 -21.23
CA PRO A 124 -18.64 13.58 -21.17
C PRO A 124 -18.15 13.16 -22.56
N ALA A 125 -17.06 13.78 -23.01
CA ALA A 125 -16.46 13.46 -24.29
C ALA A 125 -16.11 11.97 -24.32
N LYS A 126 -16.67 11.23 -25.28
CA LYS A 126 -16.18 9.90 -25.63
C LYS A 126 -14.84 10.06 -26.33
N ALA A 127 -13.78 10.31 -25.58
CA ALA A 127 -12.43 10.28 -26.12
C ALA A 127 -12.16 8.87 -26.65
N ARG A 128 -11.72 8.76 -27.91
CA ARG A 128 -11.04 7.55 -28.35
C ARG A 128 -9.77 7.45 -27.52
N VAL A 129 -9.66 6.42 -26.68
CA VAL A 129 -8.38 6.09 -26.03
C VAL A 129 -7.40 5.78 -27.16
N LYS A 130 -6.42 6.65 -27.38
CA LYS A 130 -5.26 6.32 -28.21
C LYS A 130 -4.67 5.04 -27.59
N PRO A 131 -4.42 3.96 -28.35
CA PRO A 131 -3.69 2.82 -27.83
C PRO A 131 -2.43 3.34 -27.14
N ALA A 132 -2.17 2.90 -25.91
CA ALA A 132 -0.94 3.22 -25.22
C ALA A 132 0.22 2.92 -26.19
N ASP A 133 1.09 3.90 -26.43
CA ASP A 133 2.30 3.63 -27.19
C ASP A 133 3.01 2.46 -26.49
N PRO A 134 3.38 1.38 -27.21
CA PRO A 134 4.10 0.28 -26.62
C PRO A 134 5.32 0.86 -25.89
N VAL A 135 5.49 0.49 -24.61
CA VAL A 135 6.75 0.74 -23.90
C VAL A 135 7.87 0.24 -24.82
N PRO A 136 8.88 1.05 -25.17
CA PRO A 136 9.93 0.59 -26.04
C PRO A 136 10.61 -0.59 -25.38
N VAL A 137 10.35 -1.79 -25.92
CA VAL A 137 11.11 -2.99 -25.63
C VAL A 137 12.49 -2.68 -26.18
N VAL A 138 13.41 -2.24 -25.33
CA VAL A 138 14.80 -2.03 -25.70
C VAL A 138 15.30 -3.37 -26.22
N ALA A 139 15.48 -3.45 -27.53
CA ALA A 139 15.97 -4.64 -28.19
C ALA A 139 17.27 -5.06 -27.51
N ALA A 140 17.33 -6.33 -27.09
CA ALA A 140 18.54 -6.91 -26.53
C ALA A 140 19.71 -6.62 -27.46
N VAL A 141 20.70 -5.90 -26.97
CA VAL A 141 21.96 -5.72 -27.68
C VAL A 141 22.52 -7.14 -27.89
N PRO A 142 22.81 -7.58 -29.12
CA PRO A 142 23.37 -8.90 -29.35
C PRO A 142 24.69 -9.03 -28.61
N GLY A 143 24.82 -10.02 -27.72
CA GLY A 143 26.12 -10.42 -27.17
C GLY A 143 26.08 -11.09 -25.79
N VAL A 144 25.28 -10.58 -24.85
CA VAL A 144 25.24 -11.10 -23.47
C VAL A 144 23.89 -11.73 -23.18
N SER A 145 23.91 -13.00 -22.77
CA SER A 145 22.74 -13.79 -22.39
C SER A 145 22.68 -14.06 -20.89
N LEU A 146 21.55 -14.60 -20.41
CA LEU A 146 21.42 -15.06 -19.02
C LEU A 146 22.46 -16.13 -18.65
N ALA A 147 22.90 -16.95 -19.61
CA ALA A 147 23.91 -17.98 -19.38
C ALA A 147 25.28 -17.38 -19.06
N ASP A 148 25.64 -16.28 -19.71
CA ASP A 148 26.95 -15.62 -19.53
C ASP A 148 27.08 -15.00 -18.14
N VAL A 149 25.96 -14.53 -17.57
CA VAL A 149 25.92 -13.90 -16.24
C VAL A 149 25.59 -14.87 -15.11
N ALA A 150 25.26 -16.13 -15.41
CA ALA A 150 24.86 -17.10 -14.38
C ALA A 150 25.94 -17.36 -13.32
N GLN A 151 27.22 -17.26 -13.70
CA GLN A 151 28.36 -17.40 -12.79
C GLN A 151 28.52 -16.24 -11.79
N PHE A 152 27.87 -15.09 -12.03
CA PHE A 152 27.95 -13.90 -11.19
C PHE A 152 26.85 -13.84 -10.13
N VAL A 153 25.96 -14.82 -10.09
CA VAL A 153 24.81 -14.82 -9.19
C VAL A 153 25.24 -14.69 -7.72
N PRO A 154 24.74 -13.68 -6.98
CA PRO A 154 24.91 -13.59 -5.54
C PRO A 154 24.23 -14.79 -4.85
N ARG A 155 24.92 -15.40 -3.89
CA ARG A 155 24.42 -16.55 -3.10
C ARG A 155 24.40 -16.27 -1.60
N ASP A 156 24.40 -15.00 -1.23
CA ASP A 156 24.45 -14.48 0.14
C ASP A 156 23.07 -14.33 0.78
N ALA A 157 22.00 -14.36 -0.03
CA ALA A 157 20.63 -14.34 0.48
C ALA A 157 20.35 -15.52 1.42
N SER A 158 19.65 -15.24 2.53
CA SER A 158 19.26 -16.22 3.54
C SER A 158 17.75 -16.24 3.76
N ILE A 159 17.23 -17.36 4.25
CA ILE A 159 15.84 -17.46 4.74
C ILE A 159 15.85 -17.22 6.25
N ARG A 160 14.91 -16.40 6.72
CA ARG A 160 14.64 -16.15 8.14
C ARG A 160 13.18 -16.44 8.45
N SER A 161 12.91 -16.85 9.67
CA SER A 161 11.55 -17.07 10.15
C SER A 161 11.29 -16.37 11.48
N GLN A 162 10.04 -16.03 11.72
CA GLN A 162 9.53 -15.59 13.01
C GLN A 162 8.28 -16.40 13.36
N PRO A 163 8.29 -17.17 14.45
CA PRO A 163 9.44 -17.41 15.34
C PRO A 163 10.65 -18.10 14.65
N ASN A 164 11.85 -17.93 15.20
CA ASN A 164 13.08 -18.42 14.58
C ASN A 164 13.18 -19.96 14.64
N GLY A 165 13.05 -20.62 13.49
CA GLY A 165 13.20 -22.07 13.33
C GLY A 165 12.00 -22.92 13.74
N TRP A 166 10.87 -22.33 14.16
CA TRP A 166 9.70 -23.08 14.58
C TRP A 166 8.39 -22.35 14.28
N ALA A 167 7.30 -23.12 14.23
CA ALA A 167 5.94 -22.63 14.01
C ALA A 167 4.95 -23.37 14.91
N ILE A 168 3.77 -22.79 15.14
CA ILE A 168 2.66 -23.45 15.84
C ILE A 168 1.61 -23.86 14.80
N VAL A 169 1.09 -25.08 14.90
CA VAL A 169 -0.05 -25.52 14.08
C VAL A 169 -1.19 -24.51 14.17
N GLY A 170 -1.68 -24.05 13.03
CA GLY A 170 -2.78 -23.11 12.93
C GLY A 170 -2.42 -21.64 13.21
N ALA A 171 -1.18 -21.31 13.55
CA ALA A 171 -0.72 -19.93 13.73
C ALA A 171 0.14 -19.46 12.53
N PRO A 172 0.11 -18.17 12.17
CA PRO A 172 1.02 -17.62 11.17
C PRO A 172 2.48 -17.70 11.61
N VAL A 173 3.32 -18.36 10.81
CA VAL A 173 4.76 -18.12 10.80
C VAL A 173 5.05 -17.04 9.77
N ASN A 174 5.92 -16.09 10.09
CA ASN A 174 6.42 -15.11 9.13
C ASN A 174 7.74 -15.61 8.54
N LEU A 175 7.86 -15.65 7.22
CA LEU A 175 9.06 -16.03 6.49
C LEU A 175 9.56 -14.81 5.72
N PHE A 176 10.85 -14.53 5.71
CA PHE A 176 11.40 -13.41 4.94
C PHE A 176 12.87 -13.66 4.59
N THR A 177 13.41 -12.86 3.69
CA THR A 177 14.80 -12.95 3.24
C THR A 177 15.49 -11.59 3.29
N ASP A 178 16.82 -11.59 3.40
CA ASP A 178 17.66 -10.40 3.28
C ASP A 178 18.15 -10.16 1.84
N ALA A 179 17.59 -10.87 0.87
CA ALA A 179 17.86 -10.67 -0.54
C ALA A 179 17.57 -9.23 -0.97
N THR A 180 18.60 -8.58 -1.51
CA THR A 180 18.57 -7.20 -1.99
C THR A 180 19.19 -7.11 -3.38
N ALA A 181 19.12 -5.94 -4.00
CA ALA A 181 19.84 -5.72 -5.25
C ALA A 181 21.35 -5.72 -4.99
N GLN A 182 22.09 -6.50 -5.77
CA GLN A 182 23.53 -6.67 -5.63
C GLN A 182 24.24 -6.34 -6.94
N VAL A 183 25.43 -5.77 -6.85
CA VAL A 183 26.33 -5.55 -7.99
C VAL A 183 27.58 -6.39 -7.78
N VAL A 184 27.90 -7.22 -8.76
CA VAL A 184 29.06 -8.13 -8.73
C VAL A 184 30.02 -7.74 -9.84
N ASP A 185 31.26 -7.45 -9.45
CA ASP A 185 32.38 -7.21 -10.37
C ASP A 185 32.98 -8.53 -10.89
N GLY A 186 33.45 -8.53 -12.14
CA GLY A 186 34.29 -9.62 -12.65
C GLY A 186 34.54 -9.51 -14.15
N VAL A 187 34.72 -10.64 -14.82
CA VAL A 187 35.08 -10.68 -16.25
C VAL A 187 33.97 -11.35 -17.06
N LEU A 188 33.29 -10.57 -17.90
CA LEU A 188 32.21 -11.03 -18.76
C LEU A 188 32.71 -11.03 -20.21
N LEU A 189 32.68 -12.19 -20.87
CA LEU A 189 33.16 -12.35 -22.26
C LEU A 189 34.58 -11.79 -22.49
N GLY A 190 35.48 -12.00 -21.52
CA GLY A 190 36.88 -11.57 -21.60
C GLY A 190 37.14 -10.10 -21.27
N ARG A 191 36.14 -9.35 -20.80
CA ARG A 191 36.28 -7.93 -20.44
C ARG A 191 35.83 -7.65 -19.00
N PRO A 192 36.48 -6.74 -18.27
CA PRO A 192 36.01 -6.28 -16.96
C PRO A 192 34.59 -5.72 -17.05
N ALA A 193 33.70 -6.22 -16.21
CA ALA A 193 32.29 -5.90 -16.21
C ALA A 193 31.73 -5.87 -14.79
N GLN A 194 30.59 -5.21 -14.66
CA GLN A 194 29.73 -5.28 -13.49
C GLN A 194 28.39 -5.86 -13.90
N VAL A 195 27.87 -6.78 -13.09
CA VAL A 195 26.54 -7.36 -13.26
C VAL A 195 25.71 -7.02 -12.04
N ARG A 196 24.58 -6.37 -12.26
CA ARG A 196 23.61 -6.00 -11.24
C ARG A 196 22.43 -6.96 -11.29
N PHE A 197 22.13 -7.59 -10.16
CA PHE A 197 21.00 -8.47 -9.97
C PHE A 197 19.96 -7.78 -9.09
N VAL A 198 18.76 -7.56 -9.62
CA VAL A 198 17.62 -7.00 -8.86
C VAL A 198 16.59 -8.10 -8.65
N PRO A 199 16.23 -8.47 -7.42
CA PRO A 199 15.18 -9.46 -7.19
C PRO A 199 13.82 -8.87 -7.60
N VAL A 200 13.03 -9.64 -8.35
CA VAL A 200 11.72 -9.19 -8.86
C VAL A 200 10.57 -10.14 -8.52
N SER A 201 10.87 -11.33 -8.00
CA SER A 201 9.85 -12.29 -7.55
C SER A 201 10.45 -13.28 -6.56
N PHE A 202 9.65 -13.69 -5.59
CA PHE A 202 10.04 -14.59 -4.50
C PHE A 202 9.01 -15.70 -4.39
N THR A 203 9.41 -16.92 -4.75
CA THR A 203 8.56 -18.12 -4.64
C THR A 203 9.01 -18.98 -3.47
N TRP A 204 8.17 -19.03 -2.44
CA TRP A 204 8.33 -19.85 -1.25
C TRP A 204 7.74 -21.23 -1.50
N ASP A 205 8.54 -22.27 -1.25
CA ASP A 205 8.08 -23.64 -1.04
C ASP A 205 8.06 -23.88 0.48
N HIS A 206 6.88 -24.15 1.03
CA HIS A 206 6.68 -24.28 2.48
C HIS A 206 7.02 -25.69 2.99
N GLY A 207 7.38 -26.64 2.13
CA GLY A 207 7.75 -27.99 2.53
C GLY A 207 6.58 -28.85 3.03
N ASP A 208 5.34 -28.39 2.88
CA ASP A 208 4.10 -29.14 3.12
C ASP A 208 3.30 -29.41 1.82
N GLY A 209 3.93 -29.20 0.67
CA GLY A 209 3.32 -29.32 -0.66
C GLY A 209 2.61 -28.06 -1.14
N THR A 210 2.63 -26.97 -0.36
CA THR A 210 2.12 -25.66 -0.77
C THR A 210 3.25 -24.69 -1.12
N SER A 211 2.94 -23.72 -1.99
CA SER A 211 3.87 -22.67 -2.40
C SER A 211 3.17 -21.32 -2.53
N THR A 212 3.91 -20.24 -2.30
CA THR A 212 3.39 -18.87 -2.45
C THR A 212 4.40 -18.01 -3.20
N THR A 213 3.93 -17.19 -4.14
CA THR A 213 4.77 -16.22 -4.85
C THR A 213 4.38 -14.80 -4.45
N VAL A 214 5.38 -14.01 -4.05
CA VAL A 214 5.23 -12.60 -3.67
C VAL A 214 6.23 -11.72 -4.42
N GLN A 215 6.01 -10.40 -4.39
CA GLN A 215 6.87 -9.42 -5.06
C GLN A 215 7.99 -8.88 -4.18
N GLY A 216 7.85 -8.96 -2.85
CA GLY A 216 8.79 -8.41 -1.89
C GLY A 216 9.51 -9.49 -1.08
N PRO A 217 10.68 -9.16 -0.49
CA PRO A 217 11.45 -10.10 0.34
C PRO A 217 10.79 -10.41 1.69
N GLY A 218 9.66 -9.75 2.02
CA GLY A 218 9.08 -9.75 3.36
C GLY A 218 9.87 -8.84 4.31
N ALA A 219 9.43 -8.77 5.56
CA ALA A 219 10.11 -8.04 6.62
C ALA A 219 9.78 -8.65 7.98
N SER A 220 10.58 -8.35 8.99
CA SER A 220 10.28 -8.80 10.35
C SER A 220 9.04 -8.11 10.93
N TRP A 221 8.32 -8.74 11.86
CA TRP A 221 7.17 -8.11 12.54
C TRP A 221 7.53 -6.77 13.17
N ARG A 222 8.73 -6.65 13.76
CA ARG A 222 9.25 -5.40 14.34
C ARG A 222 9.37 -4.29 13.30
N GLU A 223 9.87 -4.59 12.10
CA GLU A 223 9.99 -3.61 11.00
C GLU A 223 8.62 -3.22 10.45
N LEU A 224 7.67 -4.15 10.46
CA LEU A 224 6.28 -3.92 10.06
C LEU A 224 5.43 -3.24 11.14
N GLY A 225 5.96 -3.07 12.37
CA GLY A 225 5.19 -2.58 13.51
C GLY A 225 4.04 -3.52 13.93
N GLN A 226 4.17 -4.81 13.65
CA GLN A 226 3.17 -5.83 13.93
C GLN A 226 3.51 -6.62 15.20
N GLN A 227 2.48 -7.21 15.81
CA GLN A 227 2.65 -8.14 16.93
C GLN A 227 3.07 -9.52 16.43
N ASP A 228 3.66 -10.32 17.31
CA ASP A 228 4.00 -11.70 17.01
C ASP A 228 2.76 -12.50 16.58
N PHE A 229 2.95 -13.44 15.64
CA PHE A 229 1.91 -14.26 15.02
C PHE A 229 0.84 -13.48 14.23
N THR A 230 1.10 -12.21 13.90
CA THR A 230 0.28 -11.47 12.93
C THR A 230 0.59 -11.94 11.51
N SER A 231 -0.44 -12.09 10.68
CA SER A 231 -0.27 -12.43 9.27
C SER A 231 0.41 -11.29 8.51
N THR A 232 1.42 -11.64 7.71
CA THR A 232 2.13 -10.76 6.76
C THR A 232 1.94 -11.26 5.33
N ASP A 233 2.43 -10.51 4.34
CA ASP A 233 2.41 -10.93 2.92
C ASP A 233 3.18 -12.24 2.68
N THR A 234 4.17 -12.54 3.53
CA THR A 234 5.03 -13.71 3.44
C THR A 234 4.78 -14.72 4.56
N SER A 235 3.62 -14.62 5.22
CA SER A 235 3.24 -15.58 6.25
C SER A 235 2.70 -16.89 5.66
N HIS A 236 2.88 -17.98 6.40
CA HIS A 236 2.29 -19.28 6.13
C HIS A 236 1.65 -19.87 7.39
N VAL A 237 0.67 -20.75 7.24
CA VAL A 237 0.01 -21.46 8.34
C VAL A 237 0.08 -22.95 8.09
N TYR A 238 0.81 -23.67 8.93
CA TYR A 238 0.89 -25.12 8.86
C TYR A 238 -0.30 -25.80 9.55
N ALA A 239 -0.88 -26.81 8.89
CA ALA A 239 -2.05 -27.53 9.38
C ALA A 239 -1.72 -28.73 10.29
N SER A 240 -0.48 -29.17 10.35
CA SER A 240 -0.07 -30.37 11.10
C SER A 240 1.35 -30.25 11.63
N ILE A 241 1.63 -31.00 12.71
CA ILE A 241 2.96 -31.06 13.34
C ILE A 241 4.02 -31.71 12.43
N GLY A 242 5.28 -31.48 12.77
CA GLY A 242 6.45 -32.11 12.14
C GLY A 242 7.36 -31.11 11.45
N ASP A 243 8.50 -31.60 10.98
CA ASP A 243 9.51 -30.76 10.34
C ASP A 243 9.09 -30.40 8.90
N ARG A 244 9.40 -29.17 8.49
CA ARG A 244 9.13 -28.63 7.16
C ARG A 244 10.42 -28.08 6.57
N GLN A 245 10.74 -28.48 5.34
CA GLN A 245 11.90 -27.97 4.61
C GLN A 245 11.44 -26.80 3.76
N VAL A 246 11.65 -25.58 4.26
CA VAL A 246 11.26 -24.36 3.56
C VAL A 246 12.37 -23.95 2.61
N ALA A 247 12.05 -23.77 1.34
CA ALA A 247 12.97 -23.28 0.32
C ALA A 247 12.42 -22.02 -0.35
N LEU A 248 13.32 -21.19 -0.87
CA LEU A 248 12.97 -19.96 -1.56
C LEU A 248 13.62 -19.94 -2.93
N THR A 249 12.85 -19.66 -3.97
CA THR A 249 13.36 -19.35 -5.31
C THR A 249 13.18 -17.87 -5.59
N ILE A 250 14.29 -17.17 -5.78
CA ILE A 250 14.33 -15.74 -6.10
C ILE A 250 14.57 -15.60 -7.61
N ALA A 251 13.67 -14.90 -8.31
CA ALA A 251 13.89 -14.54 -9.70
C ALA A 251 14.59 -13.19 -9.76
N TYR A 252 15.83 -13.17 -10.25
CA TYR A 252 16.58 -11.93 -10.46
C TYR A 252 16.42 -11.43 -11.89
N SER A 253 16.34 -10.10 -12.03
CA SER A 253 16.36 -9.37 -13.28
C SER A 253 17.75 -8.75 -13.47
N PRO A 254 18.63 -9.35 -14.30
CA PRO A 254 20.01 -8.91 -14.40
C PRO A 254 20.20 -7.78 -15.42
N SER A 255 21.12 -6.88 -15.10
CA SER A 255 21.67 -5.87 -16.01
C SER A 255 23.19 -5.89 -15.94
N TYR A 256 23.89 -5.55 -17.02
CA TYR A 256 25.34 -5.50 -17.04
C TYR A 256 25.85 -4.15 -17.54
N ARG A 257 27.10 -3.84 -17.24
CA ARG A 257 27.85 -2.75 -17.87
C ARG A 257 29.32 -3.11 -18.00
N PHE A 258 29.95 -2.61 -19.06
CA PHE A 258 31.40 -2.66 -19.24
C PHE A 258 32.00 -1.30 -18.92
N ASP A 259 33.19 -1.28 -18.33
CA ASP A 259 34.04 -0.09 -18.22
C ASP A 259 33.33 1.16 -17.64
N GLY A 260 32.37 0.94 -16.72
CA GLY A 260 31.61 2.03 -16.08
C GLY A 260 30.52 2.68 -16.95
N GLY A 261 30.22 2.12 -18.12
CA GLY A 261 29.18 2.63 -19.03
C GLY A 261 27.74 2.51 -18.51
N ALA A 262 26.77 2.72 -19.42
CA ALA A 262 25.36 2.58 -19.10
C ALA A 262 24.98 1.11 -18.78
N TRP A 263 24.02 0.92 -17.87
CA TRP A 263 23.45 -0.39 -17.60
C TRP A 263 22.62 -0.86 -18.78
N VAL A 264 22.90 -2.07 -19.25
CA VAL A 264 22.14 -2.77 -20.29
C VAL A 264 21.37 -3.90 -19.62
N GLN A 265 20.04 -3.88 -19.78
CA GLN A 265 19.18 -4.94 -19.26
C GLN A 265 19.33 -6.21 -20.09
N ILE A 266 19.43 -7.37 -19.42
CA ILE A 266 19.37 -8.67 -20.07
C ILE A 266 17.90 -9.14 -20.01
N PRO A 267 17.25 -9.48 -21.14
CA PRO A 267 15.88 -9.96 -21.11
C PRO A 267 15.73 -11.28 -20.36
N GLY A 268 14.64 -11.39 -19.60
CA GLY A 268 14.30 -12.58 -18.80
C GLY A 268 14.74 -12.47 -17.34
N THR A 269 14.59 -13.56 -16.61
CA THR A 269 14.98 -13.66 -15.21
C THR A 269 15.85 -14.88 -14.97
N LEU A 270 16.69 -14.79 -13.93
CA LEU A 270 17.56 -15.87 -13.50
C LEU A 270 17.08 -16.37 -12.13
N PRO A 271 16.56 -17.62 -12.04
CA PRO A 271 16.11 -18.17 -10.77
C PRO A 271 17.29 -18.64 -9.92
N VAL A 272 17.24 -18.34 -8.63
CA VAL A 272 18.26 -18.70 -7.64
C VAL A 272 17.56 -19.31 -6.44
N GLN A 273 17.96 -20.52 -6.07
CA GLN A 273 17.42 -21.23 -4.92
C GLN A 273 18.22 -20.92 -3.65
N VAL A 274 17.51 -20.70 -2.56
CA VAL A 274 18.03 -20.47 -1.20
C VAL A 274 17.43 -21.51 -0.27
N GLY A 275 18.25 -22.07 0.63
CA GLY A 275 17.85 -23.11 1.56
C GLY A 275 18.04 -24.54 1.01
N PRO A 276 17.31 -25.53 1.54
CA PRO A 276 16.20 -25.38 2.48
C PRO A 276 16.65 -25.01 3.91
N VAL A 277 15.74 -24.41 4.68
CA VAL A 277 15.84 -24.30 6.15
C VAL A 277 14.75 -25.15 6.79
N THR A 278 15.05 -25.74 7.94
CA THR A 278 14.08 -26.55 8.68
C THR A 278 13.25 -25.68 9.62
N ILE A 279 11.91 -25.78 9.51
CA ILE A 279 10.95 -25.21 10.46
C ILE A 279 10.30 -26.35 11.24
N HIS A 280 10.43 -26.33 12.56
CA HIS A 280 9.79 -27.30 13.44
C HIS A 280 8.35 -26.87 13.73
N VAL A 281 7.36 -27.59 13.18
CA VAL A 281 5.95 -27.29 13.45
C VAL A 281 5.50 -28.05 14.70
N LEU A 282 5.15 -27.29 15.73
CA LEU A 282 4.80 -27.78 17.05
C LEU A 282 3.32 -27.52 17.34
N GLN A 283 2.78 -28.25 18.31
CA GLN A 283 1.44 -27.98 18.84
C GLN A 283 1.55 -27.07 20.06
N GLY A 284 0.84 -25.94 20.04
CA GLY A 284 0.67 -25.09 21.21
C GLY A 284 -0.27 -25.75 22.21
N SER A 285 0.11 -25.79 23.48
CA SER A 285 -0.78 -26.16 24.58
C SER A 285 -0.80 -25.03 25.59
N THR A 286 -1.98 -24.50 25.87
CA THR A 286 -2.18 -23.59 26.99
C THR A 286 -2.61 -24.40 28.20
N VAL A 287 -1.96 -24.15 29.34
CA VAL A 287 -2.38 -24.68 30.64
C VAL A 287 -2.74 -23.51 31.53
N LEU A 288 -3.79 -23.67 32.33
CA LEU A 288 -4.11 -22.70 33.37
C LEU A 288 -3.05 -22.82 34.46
N VAL A 289 -2.31 -21.74 34.68
CA VAL A 289 -1.35 -21.64 35.79
C VAL A 289 -1.94 -20.75 36.88
N GLY A 290 -1.51 -20.97 38.12
CA GLY A 290 -1.83 -20.07 39.23
C GLY A 290 -1.12 -18.72 39.03
N GLY A 291 -1.80 -17.63 39.42
CA GLY A 291 -1.22 -16.28 39.53
C GLY A 291 -0.86 -15.58 38.23
N ALA A 292 -0.90 -14.24 38.26
CA ALA A 292 -0.40 -13.40 37.17
C ALA A 292 1.13 -13.26 37.23
N CYS A 293 1.80 -13.03 36.10
CA CYS A 293 3.23 -12.73 36.09
C CYS A 293 3.54 -11.50 36.95
N GLY A 294 4.60 -11.59 37.77
CA GLY A 294 4.96 -10.57 38.75
C GLY A 294 4.22 -10.67 40.10
N SER A 295 3.32 -11.64 40.29
CA SER A 295 2.69 -11.92 41.58
C SER A 295 3.45 -12.98 42.39
N ARG A 296 3.16 -13.08 43.70
CA ARG A 296 3.79 -14.09 44.58
C ARG A 296 3.43 -15.52 44.19
N ASP A 297 2.30 -15.70 43.53
CA ASP A 297 1.80 -17.00 43.08
C ASP A 297 2.02 -17.20 41.58
N ALA A 298 2.94 -16.45 40.95
CA ALA A 298 3.17 -16.50 39.51
C ALA A 298 3.49 -17.92 39.04
N GLY A 299 2.75 -18.35 38.03
CA GLY A 299 2.88 -19.68 37.45
C GLY A 299 4.12 -19.87 36.58
N PRO A 300 4.45 -21.12 36.23
CA PRO A 300 5.51 -21.43 35.29
C PRO A 300 5.30 -20.71 33.94
N GLY A 301 6.36 -20.15 33.35
CA GLY A 301 6.34 -19.51 32.03
C GLY A 301 6.32 -17.98 32.02
N CYS A 302 6.38 -17.33 33.18
CA CYS A 302 6.58 -15.88 33.28
C CYS A 302 8.04 -15.49 32.96
N PRO A 303 8.27 -14.39 32.22
CA PRO A 303 9.60 -13.89 31.86
C PRO A 303 10.38 -13.31 33.04
#